data_AF-A0A6L7YCU6-F1
#
_entry.id   AF-A0A6L7YCU6-F1
#
_cell.length_a   1.000
_cell.length_b   1.000
_cell.length_c   1.000
_cell.angle_alpha   90.00
_cell.angle_beta   90.00
_cell.angle_gamma   90.00
#
_symmetry.space_group_name_H-M   'P 1'
#
loop_
_entity.id
_entity.type
_entity.pdbx_description
1 polymer ?
#
loop_
_entity_poly.entity_id
_entity_poly.type
_entity_poly.pdbx_seq_one_letter_code
_entity_poly.pdbx_strand_id
1 'polypeptide(L)'
;MPGELVFTVQPGAARPATQISLAEAGFRERADLQEWVRENPEILGEAVCIVTFEFGAWRAVDGRAADRLDLLGLDDDGRLVVAELKRGPAPDTVEMQAIKYAAFASRFTPETLAEHHAAYLSSIEDEQVSVDEARKRLEAHAGGEIDPDLLREPRISLVAASFPPQVTASAVWLTEMGLKISLIEFNAYRTEHDLVLTVSQTWPVPDVEEFTVSPRQMEQREAEARVRTRRETRSVARLVEGEIIDDGVPIELELSGIRAAWRDRVAEWVTEDPVRGRATWRNHHSAPLTWAVDGQHWSPTGLAKEIALRATGERPQVIAGPRAWKTAEGVTLSALAGEIRGTGREPRDWSDLHTLLELMRPGEWTTYGDLAGAIDSSARAVGGHITACDDCSSAHRVLTSEGQIAEGFHWSDPADTRDPTDLLRQEGVEFSDGRADSSRRLAAPALRGRLP
;
A
#
# COMPACT_ATOMS: atom_id res chain seq x y z
N MET A 1 -19.62 31.00 6.22
CA MET A 1 -19.13 30.98 4.84
C MET A 1 -20.37 30.99 3.94
N PRO A 2 -20.45 31.78 2.87
CA PRO A 2 -21.49 31.54 1.88
C PRO A 2 -21.24 30.13 1.33
N GLY A 3 -22.28 29.30 1.27
CA GLY A 3 -22.19 27.95 0.71
C GLY A 3 -21.72 27.97 -0.75
N GLU A 4 -21.33 26.81 -1.25
CA GLU A 4 -21.01 26.60 -2.66
C GLU A 4 -22.13 27.13 -3.57
N LEU A 5 -21.76 27.82 -4.66
CA LEU A 5 -22.70 28.32 -5.66
C LEU A 5 -22.58 27.48 -6.92
N VAL A 6 -23.65 26.75 -7.25
CA VAL A 6 -23.72 25.91 -8.44
C VAL A 6 -24.53 26.60 -9.53
N PHE A 7 -24.03 26.60 -10.77
CA PHE A 7 -24.68 27.20 -11.92
C PHE A 7 -24.71 26.23 -13.10
N THR A 8 -25.80 26.25 -13.88
CA THR A 8 -25.80 25.70 -15.25
C THR A 8 -25.36 26.78 -16.23
N VAL A 9 -24.45 26.43 -17.16
CA VAL A 9 -23.81 27.40 -18.06
C VAL A 9 -24.13 27.10 -19.52
N GLN A 10 -24.43 28.14 -20.28
CA GLN A 10 -24.55 28.15 -21.73
C GLN A 10 -23.74 29.33 -22.29
N PRO A 11 -23.41 29.37 -23.60
CA PRO A 11 -22.69 30.52 -24.18
C PRO A 11 -23.39 31.85 -23.86
N GLY A 12 -22.74 32.70 -23.07
CA GLY A 12 -23.24 34.02 -22.67
C GLY A 12 -24.24 34.06 -21.51
N ALA A 13 -24.55 32.94 -20.84
CA ALA A 13 -25.48 32.92 -19.70
C ALA A 13 -25.12 31.85 -18.65
N ALA A 14 -25.34 32.19 -17.38
CA ALA A 14 -25.26 31.25 -16.26
C ALA A 14 -26.55 31.35 -15.42
N ARG A 15 -27.17 30.22 -15.09
CA ARG A 15 -28.38 30.16 -14.26
C ARG A 15 -28.07 29.44 -12.95
N PRO A 16 -28.43 30.02 -11.79
CA PRO A 16 -28.14 29.38 -10.50
C PRO A 16 -28.98 28.11 -10.33
N ALA A 17 -28.36 27.05 -9.84
CA ALA A 17 -29.06 25.88 -9.37
C ALA A 17 -29.67 26.17 -7.98
N THR A 18 -30.80 25.53 -7.67
CA THR A 18 -31.45 25.68 -6.37
C THR A 18 -31.00 24.56 -5.45
N GLN A 19 -30.36 24.87 -4.33
CA GLN A 19 -30.02 23.88 -3.32
C GLN A 19 -31.30 23.27 -2.74
N ILE A 20 -31.34 21.94 -2.64
CA ILE A 20 -32.45 21.18 -2.05
C ILE A 20 -31.90 20.06 -1.18
N SER A 21 -32.70 19.54 -0.26
CA SER A 21 -32.37 18.32 0.47
C SER A 21 -32.68 17.07 -0.36
N LEU A 22 -31.97 15.97 -0.07
CA LEU A 22 -32.29 14.67 -0.66
C LEU A 22 -33.71 14.21 -0.31
N ALA A 23 -34.21 14.60 0.87
CA ALA A 23 -35.58 14.30 1.29
C ALA A 23 -36.62 14.99 0.40
N GLU A 24 -36.40 16.26 0.04
CA GLU A 24 -37.27 17.01 -0.89
C GLU A 24 -37.19 16.49 -2.33
N ALA A 25 -36.04 15.92 -2.72
CA ALA A 25 -35.86 15.24 -3.99
C ALA A 25 -36.50 13.83 -4.02
N GLY A 26 -36.94 13.30 -2.88
CA GLY A 26 -37.55 11.96 -2.78
C GLY A 26 -36.56 10.82 -2.55
N PHE A 27 -35.27 11.11 -2.38
CA PHE A 27 -34.22 10.13 -2.17
C PHE A 27 -34.10 9.70 -0.69
N ARG A 28 -33.68 8.46 -0.51
CA ARG A 28 -33.52 7.75 0.76
C ARG A 28 -32.07 7.29 0.93
N GLU A 29 -31.68 7.13 2.18
CA GLU A 29 -30.31 6.75 2.54
C GLU A 29 -29.91 5.38 1.96
N ARG A 30 -30.72 4.35 2.21
CA ARG A 30 -30.42 2.98 1.76
C ARG A 30 -30.70 2.73 0.29
N ALA A 31 -31.82 3.27 -0.21
CA ALA A 31 -32.26 2.97 -1.57
C ALA A 31 -31.53 3.78 -2.64
N ASP A 32 -30.92 4.91 -2.25
CA ASP A 32 -30.32 5.85 -3.21
C ASP A 32 -28.89 6.21 -2.82
N LEU A 33 -28.65 6.79 -1.64
CA LEU A 33 -27.29 7.25 -1.27
C LEU A 33 -26.27 6.10 -1.21
N GLN A 34 -26.65 4.94 -0.64
CA GLN A 34 -25.78 3.76 -0.63
C GLN A 34 -25.55 3.19 -2.04
N GLU A 35 -26.53 3.28 -2.95
CA GLU A 35 -26.37 2.86 -4.35
C GLU A 35 -25.41 3.80 -5.09
N TRP A 36 -25.51 5.11 -4.88
CA TRP A 36 -24.57 6.07 -5.47
C TRP A 36 -23.15 5.86 -4.99
N VAL A 37 -22.97 5.57 -3.70
CA VAL A 37 -21.67 5.19 -3.12
C VAL A 37 -21.18 3.85 -3.68
N ARG A 38 -22.08 2.91 -3.97
CA ARG A 38 -21.73 1.65 -4.61
C ARG A 38 -21.16 1.85 -6.01
N GLU A 39 -21.84 2.67 -6.80
CA GLU A 39 -21.42 2.98 -8.18
C GLU A 39 -20.21 3.91 -8.22
N ASN A 40 -20.08 4.82 -7.24
CA ASN A 40 -19.02 5.81 -7.16
C ASN A 40 -18.39 5.83 -5.75
N PRO A 41 -17.55 4.82 -5.40
CA PRO A 41 -16.93 4.71 -4.07
C PRO A 41 -16.04 5.90 -3.69
N GLU A 42 -15.60 6.68 -4.67
CA GLU A 42 -14.89 7.95 -4.50
C GLU A 42 -15.63 8.99 -3.63
N ILE A 43 -16.95 8.86 -3.48
CA ILE A 43 -17.73 9.65 -2.52
C ILE A 43 -17.23 9.45 -1.07
N LEU A 44 -16.66 8.29 -0.74
CA LEU A 44 -16.12 7.98 0.60
C LEU A 44 -14.72 8.53 0.84
N GLY A 45 -14.20 9.29 -0.11
CA GLY A 45 -12.78 9.57 -0.24
C GLY A 45 -12.11 8.56 -1.15
N GLU A 46 -10.79 8.63 -1.24
CA GLU A 46 -10.11 8.02 -2.36
C GLU A 46 -9.83 6.53 -2.21
N ALA A 47 -9.80 5.88 -3.38
CA ALA A 47 -9.36 4.52 -3.59
C ALA A 47 -9.96 3.55 -2.58
N VAL A 48 -11.30 3.54 -2.47
CA VAL A 48 -12.02 2.62 -1.59
C VAL A 48 -12.61 1.48 -2.42
N CYS A 49 -12.23 0.24 -2.10
CA CYS A 49 -12.95 -0.95 -2.50
C CYS A 49 -14.03 -1.27 -1.46
N ILE A 50 -15.26 -1.51 -1.92
CA ILE A 50 -16.36 -1.87 -1.03
C ILE A 50 -16.25 -3.34 -0.65
N VAL A 51 -16.11 -3.61 0.65
CA VAL A 51 -16.11 -4.98 1.18
C VAL A 51 -17.54 -5.48 1.30
N THR A 52 -18.42 -4.69 1.94
CA THR A 52 -19.83 -5.04 2.13
C THR A 52 -20.65 -3.83 2.60
N PHE A 53 -21.97 -3.89 2.40
CA PHE A 53 -22.96 -2.94 2.93
C PHE A 53 -23.76 -3.56 4.07
N GLU A 54 -24.30 -2.71 4.94
CA GLU A 54 -25.27 -3.08 5.97
C GLU A 54 -24.79 -4.23 6.89
N PHE A 55 -23.53 -4.16 7.34
CA PHE A 55 -22.91 -5.22 8.13
C PHE A 55 -23.46 -5.29 9.56
N GLY A 56 -24.19 -6.36 9.87
CA GLY A 56 -24.76 -6.63 11.20
C GLY A 56 -24.31 -7.95 11.83
N ALA A 57 -23.42 -8.71 11.18
CA ALA A 57 -22.97 -10.03 11.63
C ALA A 57 -21.84 -9.96 12.69
N TRP A 58 -21.88 -8.95 13.55
CA TRP A 58 -20.96 -8.86 14.67
C TRP A 58 -21.16 -10.08 15.58
N ARG A 59 -20.10 -10.85 15.87
CA ARG A 59 -20.17 -11.96 16.83
C ARG A 59 -20.44 -11.39 18.23
N ALA A 60 -21.71 -11.22 18.58
CA ALA A 60 -22.14 -10.77 19.90
C ALA A 60 -21.94 -11.89 20.93
N VAL A 61 -21.37 -11.55 22.09
CA VAL A 61 -21.23 -12.46 23.24
C VAL A 61 -22.60 -12.84 23.83
N ASP A 62 -23.63 -12.08 23.49
CA ASP A 62 -24.99 -12.11 24.05
C ASP A 62 -26.11 -12.15 22.99
N GLY A 63 -25.77 -12.46 21.73
CA GLY A 63 -26.74 -12.92 20.73
C GLY A 63 -27.67 -11.87 20.11
N ARG A 64 -27.46 -10.56 20.34
CA ARG A 64 -28.16 -9.49 19.59
C ARG A 64 -27.29 -8.25 19.44
N ALA A 65 -26.59 -8.11 18.32
CA ALA A 65 -26.24 -6.77 17.84
C ALA A 65 -27.33 -6.35 16.85
N ALA A 66 -28.27 -5.50 17.29
CA ALA A 66 -29.15 -4.76 16.39
C ALA A 66 -28.41 -3.61 15.67
N ASP A 67 -27.14 -3.44 16.00
CA ASP A 67 -26.25 -2.43 15.46
C ASP A 67 -25.69 -2.86 14.12
N ARG A 68 -25.85 -2.00 13.13
CA ARG A 68 -25.47 -2.27 11.75
C ARG A 68 -24.60 -1.15 11.20
N LEU A 69 -23.43 -1.51 10.70
CA LEU A 69 -22.56 -0.60 9.98
C LEU A 69 -23.12 -0.39 8.57
N ASP A 70 -23.20 0.86 8.11
CA ASP A 70 -23.71 1.16 6.78
C ASP A 70 -22.78 0.62 5.68
N LEU A 71 -21.47 0.86 5.78
CA LEU A 71 -20.49 0.38 4.83
C LEU A 71 -19.15 0.01 5.48
N LEU A 72 -18.62 -1.14 5.07
CA LEU A 72 -17.25 -1.54 5.28
C LEU A 72 -16.53 -1.55 3.92
N GLY A 73 -15.38 -0.88 3.86
CA GLY A 73 -14.49 -0.84 2.71
C GLY A 73 -13.06 -1.18 3.09
N LEU A 74 -12.21 -1.22 2.08
CA LEU A 74 -10.77 -1.37 2.16
C LEU A 74 -10.14 -0.28 1.28
N ASP A 75 -9.12 0.41 1.77
CA ASP A 75 -8.39 1.36 0.94
C ASP A 75 -7.22 0.71 0.17
N ASP A 76 -6.57 1.49 -0.69
CA ASP A 76 -5.43 1.06 -1.50
C ASP A 76 -4.17 0.76 -0.68
N ASP A 77 -4.11 1.24 0.56
CA ASP A 77 -3.13 0.84 1.57
C ASP A 77 -3.61 -0.37 2.39
N GLY A 78 -4.74 -1.01 2.07
CA GLY A 78 -5.24 -2.18 2.79
C GLY A 78 -5.67 -1.92 4.25
N ARG A 79 -6.00 -0.68 4.61
CA ARG A 79 -6.70 -0.36 5.87
C ARG A 79 -8.20 -0.45 5.67
N LEU A 80 -8.90 -0.84 6.73
CA LEU A 80 -10.36 -0.84 6.72
C LEU A 80 -10.90 0.59 6.66
N VAL A 81 -11.95 0.79 5.87
CA VAL A 81 -12.73 2.00 5.80
C VAL A 81 -14.09 1.71 6.43
N VAL A 82 -14.38 2.32 7.57
CA VAL A 82 -15.67 2.24 8.24
C VAL A 82 -16.43 3.51 7.93
N ALA A 83 -17.51 3.39 7.16
CA ALA A 83 -18.28 4.54 6.74
C ALA A 83 -19.69 4.54 7.32
N GLU A 84 -20.08 5.70 7.87
CA GLU A 84 -21.43 5.97 8.35
C GLU A 84 -22.05 7.04 7.45
N LEU A 85 -23.23 6.75 6.90
CA LEU A 85 -23.88 7.58 5.91
C LEU A 85 -25.14 8.20 6.52
N LYS A 86 -25.34 9.50 6.28
CA LYS A 86 -26.54 10.23 6.68
C LYS A 86 -27.07 11.03 5.52
N ARG A 87 -28.32 10.78 5.10
CA ARG A 87 -28.95 11.53 4.00
C ARG A 87 -29.19 13.03 4.27
N GLY A 88 -28.99 13.48 5.51
CA GLY A 88 -29.23 14.84 6.00
C GLY A 88 -28.14 15.27 6.98
N PRO A 89 -28.39 16.28 7.84
CA PRO A 89 -27.45 16.67 8.88
C PRO A 89 -27.09 15.49 9.78
N ALA A 90 -25.79 15.36 10.09
CA ALA A 90 -25.32 14.33 11.00
C ALA A 90 -25.88 14.55 12.42
N PRO A 91 -26.32 13.48 13.12
CA PRO A 91 -26.56 13.54 14.56
C PRO A 91 -25.30 13.97 15.32
N ASP A 92 -25.47 14.56 16.49
CA ASP A 92 -24.40 15.02 17.39
C ASP A 92 -23.58 13.89 18.05
N THR A 93 -23.85 12.65 17.68
CA THR A 93 -23.24 11.42 18.22
C THR A 93 -22.78 10.46 17.13
N VAL A 94 -22.81 10.88 15.86
CA VAL A 94 -22.49 10.02 14.70
C VAL A 94 -21.08 9.44 14.79
N GLU A 95 -20.13 10.21 15.32
CA GLU A 95 -18.74 9.81 15.52
C GLU A 95 -18.63 8.68 16.53
N MET A 96 -19.45 8.66 17.57
CA MET A 96 -19.44 7.60 18.59
C MET A 96 -19.94 6.28 18.03
N GLN A 97 -20.94 6.34 17.15
CA GLN A 97 -21.42 5.18 16.42
C GLN A 97 -20.34 4.64 15.48
N ALA A 98 -19.66 5.51 14.73
CA ALA A 98 -18.58 5.10 13.84
C ALA A 98 -17.37 4.53 14.59
N ILE A 99 -17.00 5.09 15.75
CA ILE A 99 -15.94 4.55 16.62
C ILE A 99 -16.29 3.15 17.11
N LYS A 100 -17.55 2.92 17.52
CA LYS A 100 -18.02 1.58 17.90
C LYS A 100 -17.82 0.58 16.77
N TYR A 101 -18.18 0.94 15.54
CA TYR A 101 -17.99 0.07 14.37
C TYR A 101 -16.53 -0.11 13.99
N ALA A 102 -15.69 0.93 14.07
CA ALA A 102 -14.25 0.82 13.87
C ALA A 102 -13.63 -0.16 14.89
N ALA A 103 -14.02 -0.08 16.16
CA ALA A 103 -13.56 -1.01 17.18
C ALA A 103 -13.97 -2.46 16.88
N PHE A 104 -15.17 -2.69 16.34
CA PHE A 104 -15.58 -4.04 15.94
C PHE A 104 -14.87 -4.51 14.67
N ALA A 105 -14.76 -3.64 13.67
CA ALA A 105 -14.09 -3.94 12.40
C ALA A 105 -12.59 -4.21 12.57
N SER A 106 -11.95 -3.59 13.57
CA SER A 106 -10.52 -3.81 13.90
C SER A 106 -10.17 -5.27 14.25
N ARG A 107 -11.19 -6.12 14.43
CA ARG A 107 -11.04 -7.55 14.73
C ARG A 107 -11.10 -8.45 13.50
N PHE A 108 -11.35 -7.90 12.31
CA PHE A 108 -11.29 -8.67 11.08
C PHE A 108 -9.87 -9.18 10.82
N THR A 109 -9.81 -10.39 10.28
CA THR A 109 -8.62 -10.97 9.67
C THR A 109 -8.79 -10.95 8.14
N PRO A 110 -7.71 -11.07 7.35
CA PRO A 110 -7.84 -11.16 5.89
C PRO A 110 -8.83 -12.24 5.43
N GLU A 111 -8.88 -13.39 6.13
CA GLU A 111 -9.78 -14.50 5.81
C GLU A 111 -11.23 -14.13 6.05
N THR A 112 -11.55 -13.63 7.25
CA THR A 112 -12.92 -13.22 7.59
C THR A 112 -13.39 -12.03 6.74
N LEU A 113 -12.48 -11.13 6.38
CA LEU A 113 -12.77 -10.03 5.46
C LEU A 113 -13.13 -10.56 4.06
N ALA A 114 -12.35 -11.53 3.55
CA ALA A 114 -12.61 -12.16 2.26
C ALA A 114 -13.92 -12.96 2.25
N GLU A 115 -14.29 -13.63 3.35
CA GLU A 115 -15.58 -14.31 3.50
C GLU A 115 -16.75 -13.33 3.33
N HIS A 116 -16.70 -12.18 4.00
CA HIS A 116 -17.73 -11.15 3.89
C HIS A 116 -17.77 -10.51 2.51
N HIS A 117 -16.62 -10.30 1.90
CA HIS A 117 -16.55 -9.77 0.55
C HIS A 117 -17.12 -10.75 -0.48
N ALA A 118 -16.80 -12.04 -0.38
CA ALA A 118 -17.35 -13.08 -1.25
C ALA A 118 -18.88 -13.17 -1.15
N ALA A 119 -19.41 -13.11 0.08
CA ALA A 119 -20.85 -13.08 0.32
C ALA A 119 -21.51 -11.83 -0.29
N TYR A 120 -20.85 -10.67 -0.19
CA TYR A 120 -21.32 -9.43 -0.79
C TYR A 120 -21.32 -9.51 -2.33
N LEU A 121 -20.18 -9.86 -2.95
CA LEU A 121 -20.05 -10.00 -4.40
C LEU A 121 -21.08 -10.98 -4.96
N SER A 122 -21.25 -12.15 -4.31
CA SER A 122 -22.26 -13.14 -4.72
C SER A 122 -23.71 -12.66 -4.59
N SER A 123 -23.96 -11.56 -3.87
CA SER A 123 -25.30 -10.98 -3.74
C SER A 123 -25.60 -9.91 -4.80
N ILE A 124 -24.58 -9.43 -5.51
CA ILE A 124 -24.69 -8.38 -6.53
C ILE A 124 -24.26 -8.85 -7.93
N GLU A 125 -23.47 -9.92 -8.03
CA GLU A 125 -23.05 -10.56 -9.29
C GLU A 125 -23.99 -11.73 -9.63
N ASP A 126 -24.10 -12.05 -10.92
CA ASP A 126 -24.91 -13.18 -11.40
C ASP A 126 -24.30 -14.54 -11.04
N GLU A 127 -23.00 -14.57 -10.73
CA GLU A 127 -22.24 -15.78 -10.40
C GLU A 127 -21.79 -15.79 -8.94
N GLN A 128 -21.71 -16.99 -8.37
CA GLN A 128 -21.20 -17.17 -7.02
C GLN A 128 -19.68 -16.91 -7.00
N VAL A 129 -19.25 -15.96 -6.18
CA VAL A 129 -17.83 -15.65 -5.98
C VAL A 129 -17.28 -16.47 -4.82
N SER A 130 -16.14 -17.13 -5.03
CA SER A 130 -15.45 -17.89 -3.98
C SER A 130 -14.68 -16.96 -3.04
N VAL A 131 -14.40 -17.45 -1.82
CA VAL A 131 -13.59 -16.70 -0.83
C VAL A 131 -12.19 -16.39 -1.37
N ASP A 132 -11.57 -17.33 -2.08
CA ASP A 132 -10.24 -17.12 -2.68
C ASP A 132 -10.26 -16.04 -3.77
N GLU A 133 -11.29 -16.00 -4.60
CA GLU A 133 -11.45 -14.98 -5.64
C GLU A 133 -11.70 -13.59 -5.00
N ALA A 134 -12.58 -13.52 -4.01
CA ALA A 134 -12.82 -12.28 -3.28
C ALA A 134 -11.54 -11.77 -2.58
N ARG A 135 -10.75 -12.66 -1.97
CA ARG A 135 -9.45 -12.28 -1.38
C ARG A 135 -8.51 -11.68 -2.43
N LYS A 136 -8.37 -12.33 -3.59
CA LYS A 136 -7.52 -11.83 -4.68
C LYS A 136 -7.93 -10.44 -5.15
N ARG A 137 -9.24 -10.16 -5.25
CA ARG A 137 -9.73 -8.83 -5.63
C ARG A 137 -9.39 -7.76 -4.58
N LEU A 138 -9.54 -8.08 -3.29
CA LEU A 138 -9.13 -7.17 -2.20
C LEU A 138 -7.62 -6.93 -2.17
N GLU A 139 -6.81 -7.97 -2.36
CA GLU A 139 -5.34 -7.85 -2.40
C GLU A 139 -4.87 -7.09 -3.64
N ALA A 140 -5.48 -7.32 -4.80
CA ALA A 140 -5.22 -6.55 -6.01
C ALA A 140 -5.57 -5.06 -5.82
N HIS A 141 -6.61 -4.77 -5.03
CA HIS A 141 -6.94 -3.40 -4.61
C HIS A 141 -5.87 -2.79 -3.70
N ALA A 142 -5.49 -3.49 -2.62
CA ALA A 142 -4.52 -3.05 -1.62
C ALA A 142 -3.04 -3.09 -2.09
N GLY A 143 -2.79 -3.42 -3.35
CA GLY A 143 -1.44 -3.52 -3.91
C GLY A 143 -0.63 -4.74 -3.46
N GLY A 144 -1.30 -5.75 -2.90
CA GLY A 144 -0.71 -7.00 -2.41
C GLY A 144 -1.46 -7.57 -1.21
N GLU A 145 -0.80 -8.48 -0.50
CA GLU A 145 -1.32 -9.09 0.74
C GLU A 145 -1.71 -8.03 1.78
N ILE A 146 -2.89 -8.23 2.37
CA ILE A 146 -3.43 -7.34 3.40
C ILE A 146 -2.71 -7.60 4.72
N ASP A 147 -2.00 -6.59 5.22
CA ASP A 147 -1.37 -6.66 6.54
C ASP A 147 -2.45 -6.67 7.64
N PRO A 148 -2.52 -7.74 8.47
CA PRO A 148 -3.48 -7.80 9.58
C PRO A 148 -3.34 -6.65 10.58
N ASP A 149 -2.15 -6.06 10.71
CA ASP A 149 -1.96 -4.90 11.60
C ASP A 149 -2.64 -3.64 11.07
N LEU A 150 -2.74 -3.48 9.75
CA LEU A 150 -3.47 -2.36 9.16
C LEU A 150 -4.99 -2.51 9.24
N LEU A 151 -5.49 -3.74 9.34
CA LEU A 151 -6.90 -3.98 9.64
C LEU A 151 -7.27 -3.51 11.05
N ARG A 152 -6.31 -3.49 11.98
CA ARG A 152 -6.51 -3.02 13.37
C ARG A 152 -6.60 -1.51 13.50
N GLU A 153 -6.27 -0.76 12.45
CA GLU A 153 -6.31 0.71 12.42
C GLU A 153 -7.31 1.22 11.36
N PRO A 154 -8.62 0.97 11.49
CA PRO A 154 -9.60 1.45 10.53
C PRO A 154 -9.62 2.97 10.44
N ARG A 155 -9.79 3.49 9.22
CA ARG A 155 -10.20 4.87 9.02
C ARG A 155 -11.72 4.99 9.07
N ILE A 156 -12.20 6.06 9.67
CA ILE A 156 -13.60 6.41 9.79
C ILE A 156 -13.93 7.46 8.73
N SER A 157 -14.96 7.21 7.92
CA SER A 157 -15.49 8.17 6.95
C SER A 157 -16.93 8.51 7.32
N LEU A 158 -17.17 9.76 7.73
CA LEU A 158 -18.51 10.25 8.03
C LEU A 158 -19.02 11.02 6.81
N VAL A 159 -20.17 10.60 6.27
CA VAL A 159 -20.76 11.21 5.07
C VAL A 159 -22.14 11.77 5.42
N ALA A 160 -22.33 13.08 5.31
CA ALA A 160 -23.58 13.74 5.69
C ALA A 160 -23.86 15.01 4.86
N ALA A 161 -25.05 15.59 4.99
CA ALA A 161 -25.33 16.90 4.35
C ALA A 161 -24.65 18.08 5.07
N SER A 162 -24.37 17.92 6.37
CA SER A 162 -23.67 18.91 7.19
C SER A 162 -23.26 18.30 8.53
N PHE A 163 -22.16 18.78 9.13
CA PHE A 163 -21.74 18.39 10.47
C PHE A 163 -21.95 19.51 11.51
N PRO A 164 -22.58 19.22 12.68
CA PRO A 164 -22.59 20.15 13.80
C PRO A 164 -21.17 20.47 14.29
N PRO A 165 -20.89 21.70 14.79
CA PRO A 165 -19.57 22.08 15.27
C PRO A 165 -18.99 21.13 16.34
N GLN A 166 -19.83 20.49 17.14
CA GLN A 166 -19.44 19.52 18.16
C GLN A 166 -18.84 18.26 17.53
N VAL A 167 -19.45 17.75 16.46
CA VAL A 167 -18.97 16.58 15.71
C VAL A 167 -17.66 16.93 15.01
N THR A 168 -17.54 18.13 14.43
CA THR A 168 -16.27 18.59 13.86
C THR A 168 -15.18 18.67 14.91
N ALA A 169 -15.45 19.27 16.07
CA ALA A 169 -14.47 19.41 17.15
C ALA A 169 -14.01 18.04 17.70
N SER A 170 -14.92 17.08 17.87
CA SER A 170 -14.58 15.74 18.32
C SER A 170 -13.77 14.99 17.26
N ALA A 171 -14.13 15.08 15.98
CA ALA A 171 -13.38 14.47 14.87
C ALA A 171 -11.95 15.02 14.77
N VAL A 172 -11.77 16.34 14.90
CA VAL A 172 -10.44 16.98 14.91
C VAL A 172 -9.60 16.45 16.07
N TRP A 173 -10.13 16.48 17.30
CA TRP A 173 -9.40 16.02 18.48
C TRP A 173 -9.04 14.53 18.40
N LEU A 174 -9.96 13.68 17.95
CA LEU A 174 -9.69 12.25 17.75
C LEU A 174 -8.60 12.02 16.69
N THR A 175 -8.58 12.87 15.65
CA THR A 175 -7.51 12.85 14.65
C THR A 175 -6.15 13.18 15.26
N GLU A 176 -6.09 14.18 16.15
CA GLU A 176 -4.86 14.50 16.90
C GLU A 176 -4.39 13.37 17.82
N MET A 177 -5.33 12.51 18.28
CA MET A 177 -5.02 11.31 19.06
C MET A 177 -4.64 10.10 18.20
N GLY A 178 -4.57 10.27 16.88
CA GLY A 178 -4.09 9.27 15.93
C GLY A 178 -5.19 8.48 15.22
N LEU A 179 -6.48 8.73 15.50
CA LEU A 179 -7.56 8.12 14.70
C LEU A 179 -7.60 8.77 13.31
N LYS A 180 -7.93 7.99 12.28
CA LYS A 180 -8.11 8.51 10.94
C LYS A 180 -9.58 8.82 10.72
N ILE A 181 -9.96 10.09 10.75
CA ILE A 181 -11.36 10.50 10.57
C ILE A 181 -11.46 11.48 9.41
N SER A 182 -12.37 11.21 8.49
CA SER A 182 -12.74 12.13 7.41
C SER A 182 -14.19 12.56 7.56
N LEU A 183 -14.45 13.85 7.37
CA LEU A 183 -15.79 14.43 7.30
C LEU A 183 -16.04 14.82 5.85
N ILE A 184 -17.06 14.21 5.25
CA ILE A 184 -17.42 14.41 3.86
C ILE A 184 -18.84 14.96 3.83
N GLU A 185 -18.97 16.18 3.31
CA GLU A 185 -20.26 16.83 3.12
C GLU A 185 -20.72 16.66 1.67
N PHE A 186 -22.00 16.37 1.47
CA PHE A 186 -22.62 16.43 0.15
C PHE A 186 -23.76 17.45 0.11
N ASN A 187 -23.94 18.08 -1.04
CA ASN A 187 -25.02 19.03 -1.28
C ASN A 187 -25.76 18.69 -2.57
N ALA A 188 -27.09 18.66 -2.52
CA ALA A 188 -27.91 18.42 -3.70
C ALA A 188 -28.47 19.73 -4.25
N TYR A 189 -28.46 19.86 -5.57
CA TYR A 189 -28.95 21.01 -6.30
C TYR A 189 -29.87 20.57 -7.42
N ARG A 190 -30.98 21.29 -7.56
CA ARG A 190 -31.89 21.14 -8.69
C ARG A 190 -31.56 22.17 -9.75
N THR A 191 -31.34 21.69 -10.96
CA THR A 191 -31.25 22.51 -12.17
C THR A 191 -32.56 22.43 -12.96
N GLU A 192 -32.62 23.02 -14.14
CA GLU A 192 -33.82 22.94 -14.99
C GLU A 192 -34.09 21.52 -15.52
N HIS A 193 -33.06 20.69 -15.64
CA HIS A 193 -33.16 19.37 -16.27
C HIS A 193 -32.71 18.24 -15.34
N ASP A 194 -31.70 18.49 -14.52
CA ASP A 194 -31.00 17.47 -13.76
C ASP A 194 -30.92 17.79 -12.27
N LEU A 195 -30.66 16.75 -11.49
CA LEU A 195 -30.21 16.85 -10.11
C LEU A 195 -28.69 16.71 -10.07
N VAL A 196 -28.02 17.64 -9.41
CA VAL A 196 -26.57 17.65 -9.25
C VAL A 196 -26.24 17.40 -7.79
N LEU A 197 -25.32 16.49 -7.53
CA LEU A 197 -24.75 16.25 -6.21
C LEU A 197 -23.31 16.75 -6.21
N THR A 198 -22.95 17.60 -5.26
CA THR A 198 -21.56 17.93 -4.98
C THR A 198 -21.13 17.19 -3.73
N VAL A 199 -19.87 16.78 -3.68
CA VAL A 199 -19.26 16.07 -2.55
C VAL A 199 -17.94 16.75 -2.24
N SER A 200 -17.73 17.13 -0.98
CA SER A 200 -16.56 17.86 -0.53
C SER A 200 -16.09 17.32 0.81
N GLN A 201 -14.79 17.02 0.93
CA GLN A 201 -14.18 16.70 2.21
C GLN A 201 -13.95 17.99 3.00
N THR A 202 -14.60 18.13 4.15
CA THR A 202 -14.47 19.28 5.04
C THR A 202 -13.43 19.05 6.13
N TRP A 203 -13.10 17.79 6.42
CA TRP A 203 -11.99 17.41 7.30
C TRP A 203 -11.33 16.10 6.85
N PRO A 204 -9.99 15.99 6.88
CA PRO A 204 -9.07 17.14 6.91
C PRO A 204 -9.32 18.05 5.71
N VAL A 205 -9.13 19.37 5.87
CA VAL A 205 -9.35 20.31 4.76
C VAL A 205 -8.33 20.00 3.67
N PRO A 206 -8.75 19.63 2.44
CA PRO A 206 -7.82 19.42 1.32
C PRO A 206 -7.00 20.70 1.10
N ASP A 207 -5.70 20.56 0.82
CA ASP A 207 -4.77 21.65 0.49
C ASP A 207 -4.41 22.67 1.59
N VAL A 208 -4.88 22.54 2.83
CA VAL A 208 -4.37 23.35 3.97
C VAL A 208 -3.23 22.65 4.72
N GLU A 209 -2.76 21.52 4.20
CA GLU A 209 -1.69 20.71 4.79
C GLU A 209 -0.32 21.42 4.86
N GLU A 210 -0.15 22.59 4.24
CA GLU A 210 1.14 23.29 4.20
C GLU A 210 1.41 24.26 5.37
N PHE A 211 0.42 24.64 6.19
CA PHE A 211 0.61 25.76 7.14
C PHE A 211 0.50 25.45 8.63
N THR A 212 0.02 24.28 9.05
CA THR A 212 0.07 23.87 10.46
C THR A 212 0.21 22.36 10.56
N VAL A 213 1.41 21.84 10.26
CA VAL A 213 1.70 20.44 10.57
C VAL A 213 2.19 20.36 12.01
N SER A 214 1.38 19.74 12.88
CA SER A 214 1.83 19.41 14.23
C SER A 214 2.94 18.34 14.16
N PRO A 215 3.92 18.33 15.09
CA PRO A 215 4.97 17.30 15.12
C PRO A 215 4.41 15.85 15.09
N ARG A 216 3.26 15.61 15.74
CA ARG A 216 2.58 14.31 15.71
C ARG A 216 2.05 13.92 14.33
N GLN A 217 1.53 14.87 13.54
CA GLN A 217 1.07 14.58 12.18
C GLN A 217 2.23 14.26 11.24
N MET A 218 3.40 14.89 11.43
CA MET A 218 4.62 14.53 10.70
C MET A 218 5.07 13.09 11.04
N GLU A 219 5.14 12.75 12.33
CA GLU A 219 5.49 11.39 12.77
C GLU A 219 4.53 10.33 12.21
N GLN A 220 3.23 10.62 12.20
CA GLN A 220 2.23 9.70 11.66
C GLN A 220 2.35 9.53 10.13
N ARG A 221 2.57 10.62 9.38
CA ARG A 221 2.84 10.56 7.93
C ARG A 221 4.12 9.78 7.63
N GLU A 222 5.17 9.96 8.42
CA GLU A 222 6.40 9.20 8.27
C GLU A 222 6.18 7.72 8.56
N ALA A 223 5.43 7.37 9.61
CA ALA A 223 5.09 5.99 9.92
C ALA A 223 4.29 5.33 8.78
N GLU A 224 3.31 6.04 8.21
CA GLU A 224 2.53 5.57 7.06
C GLU A 224 3.37 5.40 5.79
N ALA A 225 4.22 6.39 5.51
CA ALA A 225 5.17 6.31 4.40
C ALA A 225 6.12 5.12 4.57
N ARG A 226 6.60 4.83 5.79
CA ARG A 226 7.44 3.67 6.09
C ARG A 226 6.69 2.35 5.86
N VAL A 227 5.44 2.23 6.30
CA VAL A 227 4.61 1.03 6.07
C VAL A 227 4.38 0.80 4.58
N ARG A 228 4.02 1.85 3.83
CA ARG A 228 3.81 1.76 2.38
C ARG A 228 5.08 1.38 1.63
N THR A 229 6.20 2.03 1.94
CA THR A 229 7.51 1.69 1.38
C THR A 229 7.86 0.23 1.68
N ARG A 230 7.65 -0.25 2.91
CA ARG A 230 7.90 -1.65 3.28
C ARG A 230 7.06 -2.64 2.46
N ARG A 231 5.80 -2.32 2.17
CA ARG A 231 4.92 -3.15 1.33
C ARG A 231 5.35 -3.16 -0.13
N GLU A 232 5.67 -2.00 -0.69
CA GLU A 232 6.23 -1.91 -2.04
C GLU A 232 7.51 -2.74 -2.15
N THR A 233 8.45 -2.56 -1.22
CA THR A 233 9.69 -3.35 -1.14
C THR A 233 9.38 -4.85 -1.09
N ARG A 234 8.37 -5.28 -0.31
CA ARG A 234 7.97 -6.70 -0.25
C ARG A 234 7.37 -7.20 -1.57
N SER A 235 6.51 -6.44 -2.24
CA SER A 235 5.94 -6.83 -3.53
C SER A 235 7.01 -6.93 -4.60
N VAL A 236 7.92 -5.96 -4.68
CA VAL A 236 9.06 -5.98 -5.61
C VAL A 236 10.02 -7.12 -5.27
N ALA A 237 10.39 -7.28 -3.99
CA ALA A 237 11.28 -8.35 -3.55
C ALA A 237 10.74 -9.72 -3.95
N ARG A 238 9.42 -9.98 -3.80
CA ARG A 238 8.80 -11.24 -4.23
C ARG A 238 8.91 -11.48 -5.74
N LEU A 239 8.66 -10.45 -6.55
CA LEU A 239 8.77 -10.56 -8.01
C LEU A 239 10.21 -10.87 -8.43
N VAL A 240 11.19 -10.24 -7.77
CA VAL A 240 12.62 -10.42 -8.03
C VAL A 240 13.12 -11.78 -7.53
N GLU A 241 12.82 -12.16 -6.30
CA GLU A 241 13.21 -13.44 -5.69
C GLU A 241 12.56 -14.64 -6.38
N GLY A 242 11.33 -14.46 -6.85
CA GLY A 242 10.61 -15.46 -7.64
C GLY A 242 11.07 -15.54 -9.09
N GLU A 243 11.93 -14.63 -9.55
CA GLU A 243 12.33 -14.46 -10.96
C GLU A 243 11.11 -14.50 -11.91
N ILE A 244 10.03 -13.82 -11.52
CA ILE A 244 8.73 -13.90 -12.20
C ILE A 244 8.73 -13.13 -13.51
N ILE A 245 9.52 -12.06 -13.58
CA ILE A 245 9.64 -11.21 -14.75
C ILE A 245 11.11 -11.21 -15.18
N ASP A 246 11.37 -11.63 -16.41
CA ASP A 246 12.72 -11.61 -16.98
C ASP A 246 13.23 -10.16 -17.17
N ASP A 247 14.54 -9.96 -17.05
CA ASP A 247 15.17 -8.67 -17.34
C ASP A 247 14.89 -8.24 -18.79
N GLY A 248 14.53 -6.98 -18.97
CA GLY A 248 14.21 -6.39 -20.27
C GLY A 248 12.75 -6.52 -20.70
N VAL A 249 11.90 -7.20 -19.92
CA VAL A 249 10.45 -7.23 -20.19
C VAL A 249 9.87 -5.81 -20.15
N PRO A 250 9.11 -5.38 -21.18
CA PRO A 250 8.44 -4.09 -21.16
C PRO A 250 7.36 -4.01 -20.08
N ILE A 251 7.36 -2.91 -19.33
CA ILE A 251 6.38 -2.58 -18.30
C ILE A 251 5.73 -1.25 -18.67
N GLU A 252 4.40 -1.21 -18.68
CA GLU A 252 3.61 -0.05 -19.09
C GLU A 252 2.85 0.56 -17.92
N LEU A 253 2.63 1.87 -17.98
CA LEU A 253 1.85 2.61 -17.00
C LEU A 253 0.38 2.14 -17.03
N GLU A 254 -0.15 1.79 -15.86
CA GLU A 254 -1.54 1.46 -15.64
C GLU A 254 -2.27 2.64 -14.98
N LEU A 255 -3.09 3.34 -15.77
CA LEU A 255 -3.77 4.58 -15.36
C LEU A 255 -4.79 4.36 -14.22
N SER A 256 -5.33 3.15 -14.06
CA SER A 256 -6.18 2.81 -12.90
C SER A 256 -5.39 2.74 -11.58
N GLY A 257 -4.06 2.64 -11.63
CA GLY A 257 -3.17 2.82 -10.48
C GLY A 257 -2.81 4.30 -10.20
N ILE A 258 -3.25 5.23 -11.06
CA ILE A 258 -3.14 6.67 -10.85
C ILE A 258 -4.45 7.22 -10.28
N ARG A 259 -4.34 8.17 -9.35
CA ARG A 259 -5.45 8.86 -8.68
C ARG A 259 -6.39 9.48 -9.73
N ALA A 260 -7.70 9.34 -9.52
CA ALA A 260 -8.72 9.81 -10.47
C ALA A 260 -8.53 11.30 -10.83
N ALA A 261 -8.22 12.15 -9.84
CA ALA A 261 -7.98 13.57 -10.02
C ALA A 261 -6.86 13.93 -11.03
N TRP A 262 -5.90 13.03 -11.24
CA TRP A 262 -4.77 13.26 -12.16
C TRP A 262 -4.83 12.39 -13.42
N ARG A 263 -5.74 11.40 -13.45
CA ARG A 263 -5.75 10.35 -14.47
C ARG A 263 -5.84 10.90 -15.88
N ASP A 264 -6.75 11.85 -16.11
CA ASP A 264 -6.97 12.43 -17.43
C ASP A 264 -5.77 13.25 -17.91
N ARG A 265 -5.17 14.05 -17.02
CA ARG A 265 -3.98 14.85 -17.34
C ARG A 265 -2.76 13.98 -17.60
N VAL A 266 -2.57 12.92 -16.81
CA VAL A 266 -1.50 11.94 -17.03
C VAL A 266 -1.73 11.18 -18.34
N ALA A 267 -2.98 10.79 -18.63
CA ALA A 267 -3.34 10.11 -19.87
C ALA A 267 -3.06 10.98 -21.11
N GLU A 268 -3.45 12.26 -21.07
CA GLU A 268 -3.18 13.24 -22.13
C GLU A 268 -1.66 13.40 -22.32
N TRP A 269 -0.92 13.62 -21.25
CA TRP A 269 0.54 13.80 -21.28
C TRP A 269 1.29 12.57 -21.82
N VAL A 270 0.83 11.35 -21.51
CA VAL A 270 1.40 10.10 -22.06
C VAL A 270 0.96 9.89 -23.51
N THR A 271 -0.23 10.34 -23.91
CA THR A 271 -0.70 10.24 -25.31
C THR A 271 0.12 11.12 -26.24
N GLU A 272 0.57 12.29 -25.79
CA GLU A 272 1.47 13.17 -26.56
C GLU A 272 2.81 12.50 -26.90
N ASP A 273 3.34 11.68 -26.00
CA ASP A 273 4.60 10.94 -26.19
C ASP A 273 4.53 9.61 -25.41
N PRO A 274 4.17 8.51 -26.11
CA PRO A 274 3.96 7.21 -25.48
C PRO A 274 5.18 6.64 -24.74
N VAL A 275 6.39 7.15 -25.00
CA VAL A 275 7.61 6.74 -24.29
C VAL A 275 7.51 7.11 -22.80
N ARG A 276 6.76 8.17 -22.46
CA ARG A 276 6.56 8.64 -21.08
C ARG A 276 5.90 7.61 -20.18
N GLY A 277 5.05 6.74 -20.73
CA GLY A 277 4.36 5.67 -20.00
C GLY A 277 5.07 4.31 -20.04
N ARG A 278 6.31 4.23 -20.52
CA ARG A 278 7.03 2.95 -20.72
C ARG A 278 8.27 2.83 -19.84
N ALA A 279 8.47 1.65 -19.28
CA ALA A 279 9.68 1.24 -18.58
C ALA A 279 10.08 -0.17 -19.00
N THR A 280 11.30 -0.59 -18.64
CA THR A 280 11.73 -1.99 -18.74
C THR A 280 12.02 -2.55 -17.36
N TRP A 281 11.64 -3.81 -17.15
CA TRP A 281 11.90 -4.54 -15.92
C TRP A 281 13.38 -4.90 -15.78
N ARG A 282 13.86 -4.84 -14.55
CA ARG A 282 15.14 -5.37 -14.10
C ARG A 282 14.90 -6.02 -12.74
N ASN A 283 15.49 -7.19 -12.52
CA ASN A 283 15.45 -7.90 -11.25
C ASN A 283 16.33 -7.18 -10.20
N HIS A 284 15.81 -6.06 -9.68
CA HIS A 284 16.44 -5.20 -8.69
C HIS A 284 15.43 -4.80 -7.60
N HIS A 285 15.77 -5.04 -6.34
CA HIS A 285 14.82 -4.98 -5.21
C HIS A 285 14.24 -3.59 -4.91
N SER A 286 14.97 -2.51 -5.21
CA SER A 286 14.55 -1.14 -4.89
C SER A 286 14.29 -0.25 -6.10
N ALA A 287 14.75 -0.68 -7.28
CA ALA A 287 14.71 0.12 -8.50
C ALA A 287 14.55 -0.77 -9.74
N PRO A 288 13.46 -1.55 -9.82
CA PRO A 288 13.27 -2.55 -10.88
C PRO A 288 12.84 -1.94 -12.22
N LEU A 289 12.49 -0.66 -12.28
CA LEU A 289 12.01 -0.02 -13.50
C LEU A 289 13.09 0.88 -14.10
N THR A 290 13.44 0.64 -15.35
CA THR A 290 14.26 1.58 -16.14
C THR A 290 13.33 2.42 -16.99
N TRP A 291 13.26 3.72 -16.75
CA TRP A 291 12.31 4.58 -17.47
C TRP A 291 12.78 4.85 -18.90
N ALA A 292 11.89 4.72 -19.88
CA ALA A 292 12.27 4.85 -21.29
C ALA A 292 12.62 6.29 -21.71
N VAL A 293 12.27 7.30 -20.91
CA VAL A 293 12.54 8.72 -21.20
C VAL A 293 14.00 9.10 -20.94
N ASP A 294 14.56 8.69 -19.80
CA ASP A 294 15.89 9.10 -19.35
C ASP A 294 16.85 7.93 -19.08
N GLY A 295 16.37 6.69 -19.16
CA GLY A 295 17.16 5.50 -18.86
C GLY A 295 17.53 5.36 -17.38
N GLN A 296 16.98 6.18 -16.49
CA GLN A 296 17.23 6.09 -15.06
C GLN A 296 16.43 4.95 -14.44
N HIS A 297 16.91 4.49 -13.28
CA HIS A 297 16.30 3.40 -12.52
C HIS A 297 15.43 3.97 -11.41
N TRP A 298 14.25 3.39 -11.24
CA TRP A 298 13.23 3.90 -10.34
C TRP A 298 12.52 2.76 -9.62
N SER A 299 12.03 3.06 -8.41
CA SER A 299 11.00 2.24 -7.78
C SER A 299 9.65 2.43 -8.51
N PRO A 300 8.74 1.44 -8.47
CA PRO A 300 7.39 1.58 -9.01
C PRO A 300 6.67 2.85 -8.55
N THR A 301 6.70 3.17 -7.25
CA THR A 301 6.07 4.39 -6.72
C THR A 301 6.83 5.64 -7.14
N GLY A 302 8.16 5.60 -7.12
CA GLY A 302 9.00 6.75 -7.46
C GLY A 302 8.75 7.24 -8.88
N LEU A 303 8.72 6.31 -9.84
CA LEU A 303 8.48 6.65 -11.25
C LEU A 303 7.06 7.15 -11.49
N ALA A 304 6.04 6.51 -10.88
CA ALA A 304 4.67 6.94 -11.03
C ALA A 304 4.43 8.36 -10.46
N LYS A 305 5.08 8.69 -9.34
CA LYS A 305 5.07 10.05 -8.77
C LYS A 305 5.76 11.07 -9.67
N GLU A 306 6.87 10.71 -10.28
CA GLU A 306 7.60 11.57 -11.22
C GLU A 306 6.77 11.85 -12.48
N ILE A 307 6.12 10.83 -13.04
CA ILE A 307 5.20 10.97 -14.17
C ILE A 307 4.03 11.91 -13.82
N ALA A 308 3.39 11.69 -12.66
CA ALA A 308 2.31 12.55 -12.20
C ALA A 308 2.78 14.01 -12.02
N LEU A 309 3.92 14.23 -11.36
CA LEU A 309 4.50 15.56 -11.20
C LEU A 309 4.73 16.27 -12.54
N ARG A 310 5.30 15.58 -13.53
CA ARG A 310 5.57 16.18 -14.85
C ARG A 310 4.29 16.46 -15.64
N ALA A 311 3.27 15.62 -15.51
CA ALA A 311 2.00 15.81 -16.19
C ALA A 311 1.12 16.89 -15.55
N THR A 312 1.13 17.00 -14.21
CA THR A 312 0.17 17.85 -13.48
C THR A 312 0.78 19.11 -12.88
N GLY A 313 2.09 19.12 -12.65
CA GLY A 313 2.77 20.14 -11.83
C GLY A 313 2.64 19.90 -10.33
N GLU A 314 1.93 18.85 -9.91
CA GLU A 314 1.68 18.52 -8.50
C GLU A 314 2.30 17.17 -8.18
N ARG A 315 3.06 17.07 -7.07
CA ARG A 315 3.66 15.81 -6.65
C ARG A 315 2.70 15.02 -5.76
N PRO A 316 2.29 13.80 -6.15
CA PRO A 316 1.45 12.96 -5.31
C PRO A 316 2.11 12.60 -3.99
N GLN A 317 1.35 12.76 -2.89
CA GLN A 317 1.77 12.21 -1.60
C GLN A 317 1.59 10.69 -1.56
N VAL A 318 0.56 10.16 -2.24
CA VAL A 318 0.18 8.75 -2.27
C VAL A 318 0.00 8.26 -3.70
N ILE A 319 0.65 7.16 -4.05
CA ILE A 319 0.40 6.35 -5.26
C ILE A 319 0.67 4.88 -4.88
N ALA A 320 -0.21 3.98 -5.32
CA ALA A 320 0.00 2.54 -5.24
C ALA A 320 0.99 2.08 -6.34
N GLY A 321 2.29 2.19 -6.07
CA GLY A 321 3.36 1.96 -7.04
C GLY A 321 3.18 0.69 -7.88
N PRO A 322 3.21 -0.52 -7.29
CA PRO A 322 3.05 -1.77 -8.06
C PRO A 322 1.74 -1.92 -8.84
N ARG A 323 0.67 -1.19 -8.48
CA ARG A 323 -0.59 -1.19 -9.22
C ARG A 323 -0.56 -0.25 -10.43
N ALA A 324 0.27 0.78 -10.39
CA ALA A 324 0.45 1.75 -11.48
C ALA A 324 1.27 1.19 -12.66
N TRP A 325 1.66 -0.08 -12.63
CA TRP A 325 2.47 -0.70 -13.66
C TRP A 325 1.95 -2.09 -14.01
N LYS A 326 1.97 -2.43 -15.29
CA LYS A 326 1.52 -3.71 -15.83
C LYS A 326 2.45 -4.26 -16.88
N THR A 327 2.41 -5.58 -17.09
CA THR A 327 3.08 -6.23 -18.21
C THR A 327 2.29 -6.04 -19.51
N ALA A 328 2.88 -6.46 -20.63
CA ALA A 328 2.21 -6.44 -21.94
C ALA A 328 0.91 -7.25 -21.98
N GLU A 329 0.80 -8.27 -21.12
CA GLU A 329 -0.39 -9.12 -20.95
C GLU A 329 -1.50 -8.42 -20.15
N GLY A 330 -1.25 -7.22 -19.64
CA GLY A 330 -2.23 -6.43 -18.89
C GLY A 330 -2.28 -6.73 -17.39
N VAL A 331 -1.37 -7.56 -16.87
CA VAL A 331 -1.34 -7.93 -15.45
C VAL A 331 -0.50 -6.93 -14.66
N THR A 332 -1.03 -6.38 -13.57
CA THR A 332 -0.29 -5.42 -12.75
C THR A 332 0.83 -6.10 -11.95
N LEU A 333 1.89 -5.36 -11.60
CA LEU A 333 2.95 -5.90 -10.73
C LEU A 333 2.39 -6.32 -9.37
N SER A 334 1.39 -5.61 -8.85
CA SER A 334 0.68 -6.00 -7.62
C SER A 334 -0.04 -7.34 -7.75
N ALA A 335 -0.72 -7.59 -8.89
CA ALA A 335 -1.42 -8.85 -9.14
C ALA A 335 -0.44 -10.01 -9.30
N LEU A 336 0.64 -9.83 -10.07
CA LEU A 336 1.71 -10.81 -10.21
C LEU A 336 2.34 -11.18 -8.86
N ALA A 337 2.62 -10.18 -8.01
CA ALA A 337 3.17 -10.42 -6.68
C ALA A 337 2.20 -11.20 -5.76
N GLY A 338 0.88 -11.06 -5.97
CA GLY A 338 -0.15 -11.82 -5.27
C GLY A 338 -0.26 -13.27 -5.75
N GLU A 339 -0.12 -13.52 -7.06
CA GLU A 339 -0.27 -14.86 -7.66
C GLU A 339 0.82 -15.85 -7.24
N ILE A 340 2.04 -15.39 -6.98
CA ILE A 340 3.18 -16.22 -6.53
C ILE A 340 2.78 -17.06 -5.30
N ARG A 341 1.97 -16.49 -4.38
CA ARG A 341 1.51 -17.20 -3.18
C ARG A 341 0.41 -18.24 -3.46
N GLY A 342 -0.37 -18.07 -4.51
CA GLY A 342 -1.42 -19.02 -4.89
C GLY A 342 -0.90 -20.38 -5.38
N THR A 343 0.41 -20.50 -5.61
CA THR A 343 1.06 -21.71 -6.15
C THR A 343 1.64 -22.64 -5.09
N GLY A 344 1.61 -22.28 -3.80
CA GLY A 344 2.13 -23.12 -2.71
C GLY A 344 3.65 -23.30 -2.70
N ARG A 345 4.42 -22.48 -3.43
CA ARG A 345 5.87 -22.42 -3.28
C ARG A 345 6.18 -21.46 -2.13
N GLU A 346 6.41 -22.00 -0.95
CA GLU A 346 6.79 -21.21 0.22
C GLU A 346 8.04 -20.36 -0.09
N PRO A 347 8.10 -19.09 0.37
CA PRO A 347 9.33 -18.31 0.36
C PRO A 347 10.44 -19.14 1.00
N ARG A 348 11.64 -19.09 0.42
CA ARG A 348 12.76 -19.86 0.94
C ARG A 348 13.00 -19.48 2.40
N ASP A 349 13.02 -20.47 3.28
CA ASP A 349 13.39 -20.27 4.67
C ASP A 349 14.89 -19.92 4.75
N TRP A 350 15.19 -18.72 5.23
CA TRP A 350 16.56 -18.23 5.44
C TRP A 350 16.99 -18.32 6.90
N SER A 351 16.20 -18.95 7.77
CA SER A 351 16.49 -19.09 9.21
C SER A 351 17.83 -19.77 9.47
N ASP A 352 18.17 -20.78 8.67
CA ASP A 352 19.48 -21.45 8.75
C ASP A 352 20.64 -20.51 8.36
N LEU A 353 20.44 -19.65 7.36
CA LEU A 353 21.46 -18.66 6.98
C LEU A 353 21.69 -17.66 8.11
N HIS A 354 20.63 -17.09 8.69
CA HIS A 354 20.75 -16.16 9.81
C HIS A 354 21.40 -16.81 11.03
N THR A 355 21.00 -18.04 11.36
CA THR A 355 21.60 -18.82 12.45
C THR A 355 23.09 -19.03 12.21
N LEU A 356 23.50 -19.41 10.99
CA LEU A 356 24.91 -19.59 10.67
C LEU A 356 25.71 -18.31 10.83
N LEU A 357 25.19 -17.19 10.33
CA LEU A 357 25.82 -15.87 10.43
C LEU A 357 26.00 -15.42 11.89
N GLU A 358 24.99 -15.64 12.74
CA GLU A 358 25.05 -15.35 14.18
C GLU A 358 26.05 -16.26 14.93
N LEU A 359 26.16 -17.53 14.52
CA LEU A 359 27.06 -18.50 15.13
C LEU A 359 28.52 -18.36 14.69
N MET A 360 28.82 -17.52 13.68
CA MET A 360 30.20 -17.23 13.30
C MET A 360 30.89 -16.46 14.43
N ARG A 361 32.11 -16.86 14.78
CA ARG A 361 32.90 -16.21 15.82
C ARG A 361 33.91 -15.23 15.21
N PRO A 362 34.37 -14.22 15.96
CA PRO A 362 35.49 -13.39 15.55
C PRO A 362 36.69 -14.24 15.12
N GLY A 363 37.26 -13.91 13.96
CA GLY A 363 38.41 -14.60 13.38
C GLY A 363 38.05 -15.79 12.49
N GLU A 364 36.76 -16.04 12.28
CA GLU A 364 36.25 -17.01 11.31
C GLU A 364 35.67 -16.27 10.10
N TRP A 365 35.83 -16.84 8.90
CA TRP A 365 35.21 -16.32 7.67
C TRP A 365 34.74 -17.47 6.78
N THR A 366 33.88 -17.20 5.81
CA THR A 366 33.37 -18.21 4.88
C THR A 366 33.11 -17.61 3.50
N THR A 367 32.64 -18.42 2.54
CA THR A 367 32.28 -17.94 1.20
C THR A 367 30.78 -18.07 0.93
N TYR A 368 30.28 -17.27 -0.02
CA TYR A 368 28.90 -17.44 -0.52
C TYR A 368 28.61 -18.87 -0.99
N GLY A 369 29.61 -19.53 -1.58
CA GLY A 369 29.50 -20.93 -2.02
C GLY A 369 29.42 -21.93 -0.85
N ASP A 370 30.19 -21.71 0.22
CA ASP A 370 30.16 -22.57 1.41
C ASP A 370 28.85 -22.42 2.20
N LEU A 371 28.37 -21.19 2.37
CA LEU A 371 27.06 -20.94 2.98
C LEU A 371 25.94 -21.57 2.15
N ALA A 372 25.95 -21.35 0.84
CA ALA A 372 25.00 -21.96 -0.07
C ALA A 372 25.02 -23.49 0.03
N GLY A 373 26.21 -24.09 0.07
CA GLY A 373 26.37 -25.52 0.26
C GLY A 373 25.91 -26.03 1.63
N ALA A 374 25.88 -25.20 2.67
CA ALA A 374 25.42 -25.59 4.01
C ALA A 374 23.90 -25.64 4.12
N ILE A 375 23.20 -24.69 3.47
CA ILE A 375 21.74 -24.50 3.53
C ILE A 375 20.99 -24.98 2.27
N ASP A 376 21.67 -25.79 1.44
CA ASP A 376 21.16 -26.33 0.17
C ASP A 376 20.63 -25.27 -0.80
N SER A 377 21.35 -24.15 -0.95
CA SER A 377 21.04 -23.00 -1.81
C SER A 377 22.09 -22.78 -2.91
N SER A 378 22.03 -21.66 -3.62
CA SER A 378 23.05 -21.22 -4.58
C SER A 378 23.80 -19.98 -4.06
N ALA A 379 25.07 -19.83 -4.44
CA ALA A 379 25.88 -18.67 -4.03
C ALA A 379 25.25 -17.34 -4.47
N ARG A 380 24.60 -17.32 -5.64
CA ARG A 380 23.86 -16.15 -6.15
C ARG A 380 22.66 -15.82 -5.27
N ALA A 381 21.88 -16.83 -4.87
CA ALA A 381 20.71 -16.63 -4.01
C ALA A 381 21.12 -16.15 -2.60
N VAL A 382 22.17 -16.75 -2.02
CA VAL A 382 22.73 -16.29 -0.72
C VAL A 382 23.24 -14.86 -0.84
N GLY A 383 23.97 -14.53 -1.90
CA GLY A 383 24.48 -13.18 -2.14
C GLY A 383 23.35 -12.15 -2.27
N GLY A 384 22.31 -12.48 -3.04
CA GLY A 384 21.12 -11.64 -3.18
C GLY A 384 20.42 -11.39 -1.84
N HIS A 385 20.20 -12.44 -1.05
CA HIS A 385 19.57 -12.33 0.27
C HIS A 385 20.39 -11.46 1.23
N ILE A 386 21.68 -11.74 1.40
CA ILE A 386 22.55 -10.96 2.32
C ILE A 386 22.57 -9.47 1.93
N THR A 387 22.55 -9.18 0.63
CA THR A 387 22.53 -7.80 0.10
C THR A 387 21.19 -7.09 0.34
N ALA A 388 20.10 -7.82 0.56
CA ALA A 388 18.76 -7.25 0.73
C ALA A 388 18.22 -7.33 2.16
N CYS A 389 18.97 -7.97 3.08
CA CYS A 389 18.49 -8.31 4.41
C CYS A 389 19.17 -7.46 5.50
N ASP A 390 18.38 -6.59 6.14
CA ASP A 390 18.83 -5.72 7.23
C ASP A 390 19.16 -6.50 8.54
N ASP A 391 18.73 -7.76 8.63
CA ASP A 391 18.91 -8.62 9.81
C ASP A 391 20.11 -9.58 9.68
N CYS A 392 20.83 -9.56 8.55
CA CYS A 392 22.01 -10.41 8.35
C CYS A 392 23.19 -9.92 9.20
N SER A 393 23.32 -10.45 10.41
CA SER A 393 24.44 -10.18 11.29
C SER A 393 25.77 -10.71 10.71
N SER A 394 26.90 -10.11 11.07
CA SER A 394 28.24 -10.60 10.66
C SER A 394 28.48 -10.82 9.16
N ALA A 395 27.71 -10.18 8.27
CA ALA A 395 27.79 -10.37 6.82
C ALA A 395 29.18 -10.05 6.25
N HIS A 396 29.97 -9.20 6.91
CA HIS A 396 31.36 -8.89 6.55
C HIS A 396 32.28 -10.11 6.55
N ARG A 397 31.91 -11.20 7.22
CA ARG A 397 32.67 -12.47 7.25
C ARG A 397 32.38 -13.39 6.06
N VAL A 398 31.51 -12.97 5.12
CA VAL A 398 31.19 -13.70 3.90
C VAL A 398 31.95 -13.11 2.72
N LEU A 399 32.93 -13.86 2.20
CA LEU A 399 33.85 -13.43 1.16
C LEU A 399 33.58 -14.13 -0.18
N THR A 400 34.21 -13.63 -1.25
CA THR A 400 34.23 -14.33 -2.55
C THR A 400 35.01 -15.65 -2.45
N SER A 401 34.94 -16.49 -3.50
CA SER A 401 35.71 -17.74 -3.58
C SER A 401 37.22 -17.53 -3.43
N GLU A 402 37.70 -16.34 -3.78
CA GLU A 402 39.10 -15.91 -3.72
C GLU A 402 39.48 -15.32 -2.34
N GLY A 403 38.55 -15.25 -1.39
CA GLY A 403 38.78 -14.68 -0.06
C GLY A 403 38.85 -13.16 -0.05
N GLN A 404 38.10 -12.49 -0.94
CA GLN A 404 38.05 -11.02 -1.04
C GLN A 404 36.68 -10.50 -0.59
N ILE A 405 36.61 -9.23 -0.18
CA ILE A 405 35.33 -8.55 0.02
C ILE A 405 34.63 -8.40 -1.33
N ALA A 406 33.33 -8.68 -1.39
CA ALA A 406 32.55 -8.51 -2.61
C ALA A 406 32.47 -7.02 -3.00
N GLU A 407 32.60 -6.72 -4.30
CA GLU A 407 32.61 -5.34 -4.82
C GLU A 407 31.35 -4.53 -4.45
N GLY A 408 30.20 -5.21 -4.27
CA GLY A 408 28.93 -4.60 -3.87
C GLY A 408 28.57 -4.72 -2.39
N PHE A 409 29.53 -5.06 -1.51
CA PHE A 409 29.26 -5.20 -0.08
C PHE A 409 28.79 -3.88 0.54
N HIS A 410 27.75 -3.98 1.38
CA HIS A 410 27.31 -2.91 2.27
C HIS A 410 26.85 -3.49 3.59
N TRP A 411 26.86 -2.67 4.64
CA TRP A 411 26.40 -3.07 5.96
C TRP A 411 24.87 -3.11 6.02
N SER A 412 24.34 -4.10 6.74
CA SER A 412 22.91 -4.22 7.03
C SER A 412 22.39 -3.02 7.84
N ASP A 413 23.24 -2.40 8.66
CA ASP A 413 23.00 -1.07 9.25
C ASP A 413 23.60 0.01 8.33
N PRO A 414 22.79 0.85 7.68
CA PRO A 414 23.27 1.93 6.81
C PRO A 414 24.11 2.99 7.52
N ALA A 415 24.05 3.08 8.85
CA ALA A 415 24.87 3.99 9.64
C ALA A 415 26.28 3.42 9.93
N ASP A 416 26.52 2.14 9.67
CA ASP A 416 27.83 1.53 9.83
C ASP A 416 28.71 1.83 8.62
N THR A 417 29.81 2.55 8.87
CA THR A 417 30.77 2.96 7.84
C THR A 417 32.14 2.31 8.01
N ARG A 418 32.24 1.25 8.83
CA ARG A 418 33.51 0.57 9.08
C ARG A 418 34.00 -0.11 7.81
N ASP A 419 35.32 -0.12 7.60
CA ASP A 419 35.92 -0.93 6.54
C ASP A 419 35.86 -2.42 6.95
N PRO A 420 35.22 -3.29 6.15
CA PRO A 420 35.02 -4.68 6.53
C PRO A 420 36.35 -5.46 6.56
N THR A 421 37.34 -5.07 5.77
CA THR A 421 38.68 -5.69 5.80
C THR A 421 39.40 -5.36 7.11
N ASP A 422 39.32 -4.10 7.56
CA ASP A 422 39.92 -3.70 8.84
C ASP A 422 39.22 -4.33 10.03
N LEU A 423 37.90 -4.51 9.98
CA LEU A 423 37.18 -5.23 11.03
C LEU A 423 37.60 -6.71 11.08
N LEU A 424 37.71 -7.39 9.92
CA LEU A 424 38.18 -8.77 9.86
C LEU A 424 39.62 -8.92 10.41
N ARG A 425 40.49 -7.95 10.14
CA ARG A 425 41.85 -7.92 10.74
C ARG A 425 41.80 -7.78 12.27
N GLN A 426 40.93 -6.91 12.79
CA GLN A 426 40.75 -6.75 14.25
C GLN A 426 40.20 -8.02 14.90
N GLU A 427 39.39 -8.78 14.16
CA GLU A 427 38.88 -10.09 14.58
C GLU A 427 39.92 -11.22 14.46
N GLY A 428 41.10 -10.96 13.86
CA GLY A 428 42.20 -11.91 13.76
C GLY A 428 42.29 -12.67 12.43
N VAL A 429 41.63 -12.20 11.37
CA VAL A 429 41.79 -12.72 10.01
C VAL A 429 42.97 -12.01 9.33
N GLU A 430 44.01 -12.78 8.98
CA GLU A 430 45.15 -12.26 8.23
C GLU A 430 44.81 -12.15 6.73
N PHE A 431 45.36 -11.13 6.07
CA PHE A 431 45.20 -10.91 4.63
C PHE A 431 46.58 -10.86 3.96
N SER A 432 46.76 -11.60 2.87
CA SER A 432 47.93 -11.56 2.00
C SER A 432 47.50 -11.26 0.57
N ASP A 433 48.11 -10.27 -0.08
CA ASP A 433 47.74 -9.80 -1.43
C ASP A 433 46.23 -9.55 -1.60
N GLY A 434 45.59 -8.99 -0.57
CA GLY A 434 44.15 -8.68 -0.57
C GLY A 434 43.22 -9.88 -0.42
N ARG A 435 43.75 -11.07 -0.10
CA ARG A 435 42.99 -12.30 0.14
C ARG A 435 43.10 -12.75 1.60
N ALA A 436 41.99 -13.13 2.20
CA ALA A 436 41.95 -13.68 3.55
C ALA A 436 42.66 -15.04 3.63
N ASP A 437 43.38 -15.29 4.72
CA ASP A 437 44.02 -16.57 4.97
C ASP A 437 42.97 -17.69 5.09
N SER A 438 43.09 -18.67 4.19
CA SER A 438 42.24 -19.86 4.12
C SER A 438 42.28 -20.74 5.39
N SER A 439 43.30 -20.62 6.24
CA SER A 439 43.41 -21.40 7.49
C SER A 439 42.22 -21.19 8.44
N ARG A 440 41.55 -20.04 8.32
CA ARG A 440 40.38 -19.64 9.12
C ARG A 440 39.04 -19.75 8.38
N ARG A 441 39.04 -20.27 7.14
CA ARG A 441 37.83 -20.44 6.32
C ARG A 441 36.97 -21.60 6.84
N LEU A 442 35.70 -21.34 7.10
CA LEU A 442 34.69 -22.36 7.39
C LEU A 442 34.11 -22.90 6.08
N ALA A 443 34.35 -24.18 5.79
CA ALA A 443 33.77 -24.87 4.65
C ALA A 443 32.32 -25.34 4.94
N ALA A 444 31.55 -25.61 3.89
CA ALA A 444 30.14 -26.02 4.00
C ALA A 444 29.85 -27.14 5.03
N PRO A 445 30.64 -28.23 5.15
CA PRO A 445 30.37 -29.26 6.16
C PRO A 445 30.53 -28.77 7.60
N ALA A 446 31.49 -27.88 7.85
CA ALA A 446 31.73 -27.30 9.17
C ALA A 446 30.65 -26.29 9.56
N LEU A 447 30.11 -25.56 8.58
CA LEU A 447 28.94 -24.69 8.76
C LEU A 447 27.69 -25.52 9.05
N ARG A 448 27.37 -26.51 8.20
CA ARG A 448 26.19 -27.36 8.39
C ARG A 448 26.18 -28.05 9.76
N GLY A 449 27.35 -28.44 10.28
CA GLY A 449 27.47 -29.00 11.63
C GLY A 449 27.20 -28.03 12.79
N ARG A 450 27.00 -26.73 12.53
CA ARG A 450 26.58 -25.74 13.54
C ARG A 450 25.08 -25.52 13.61
N LEU A 451 24.33 -25.97 12.61
CA LEU A 451 22.87 -25.93 12.62
C LEU A 451 22.34 -26.98 13.60
N PRO A 452 21.22 -26.68 14.30
CA PRO A 452 20.64 -27.55 15.32
C PRO A 452 20.07 -28.88 14.79
#